data_AF-A0A9X6AIA8-F1
#
_entry.id   AF-A0A9X6AIA8-F1
#
_cell.length_a   1.000
_cell.length_b   1.000
_cell.length_c   1.000
_cell.angle_alpha   90.00
_cell.angle_beta   90.00
_cell.angle_gamma   90.00
#
_symmetry.space_group_name_H-M   'P 1'
#
loop_
_entity.id
_entity.type
_entity.pdbx_description
1 polymer ?
#
loop_
_entity_poly.entity_id
_entity_poly.type
_entity_poly.pdbx_seq_one_letter_code
_entity_poly.pdbx_strand_id
1 'polypeptide(L)'
;MTGLEATGDRDAARVPVLGLTVLYDASCSLCTFLRDWLSKQPQLVPLRLVPAGSEQARALFPALDHRATLDEITVVGDGGQVYRGAAAWVVCLWALREHRPLAHRLSTPAGARLAK
;
A
#
# COMPACT_ATOMS: atom_id res chain seq x y z
N MET A 1 -12.99 -37.83 -8.61
CA MET A 1 -11.57 -37.56 -8.31
C MET A 1 -11.24 -36.23 -8.99
N THR A 2 -11.56 -35.10 -8.35
CA THR A 2 -10.61 -34.29 -7.55
C THR A 2 -9.44 -33.89 -8.44
N GLY A 3 -9.45 -32.71 -9.07
CA GLY A 3 -9.44 -31.40 -8.41
C GLY A 3 -8.06 -30.81 -8.70
N LEU A 4 -7.90 -30.23 -9.88
CA LEU A 4 -6.65 -29.65 -10.37
C LEU A 4 -6.56 -28.20 -9.86
N GLU A 5 -6.15 -28.01 -8.62
CA GLU A 5 -5.79 -26.66 -8.14
C GLU A 5 -4.27 -26.50 -8.23
N ALA A 6 -3.84 -26.05 -9.42
CA ALA A 6 -2.50 -25.55 -9.63
C ALA A 6 -2.27 -24.37 -8.67
N THR A 7 -1.42 -24.56 -7.67
CA THR A 7 -0.83 -23.47 -6.89
C THR A 7 0.16 -22.69 -7.76
N GLY A 8 -0.34 -22.01 -8.78
CA GLY A 8 0.42 -21.13 -9.64
C GLY A 8 0.43 -19.72 -9.09
N ASP A 9 1.21 -19.45 -8.04
CA ASP A 9 1.68 -18.09 -7.71
C ASP A 9 2.74 -18.07 -6.58
N ARG A 10 3.80 -18.89 -6.68
CA ARG A 10 4.89 -18.86 -5.68
C ARG A 10 6.26 -18.52 -6.25
N ASP A 11 6.35 -18.29 -7.55
CA ASP A 11 7.60 -18.06 -8.30
C ASP A 11 7.65 -16.72 -9.04
N ALA A 12 6.79 -15.76 -8.69
CA ALA A 12 7.20 -14.37 -8.83
C ALA A 12 8.35 -14.19 -7.83
N ALA A 13 9.59 -14.43 -8.29
CA ALA A 13 10.82 -14.20 -7.53
C ALA A 13 10.62 -12.94 -6.70
N ARG A 14 10.49 -13.09 -5.37
CA ARG A 14 10.06 -12.01 -4.47
C ARG A 14 10.97 -10.81 -4.69
N VAL A 15 10.55 -9.89 -5.57
CA VAL A 15 11.27 -8.64 -5.75
C VAL A 15 11.12 -7.94 -4.41
N PRO A 16 12.23 -7.75 -3.66
CA PRO A 16 12.14 -7.14 -2.37
C PRO A 16 11.58 -5.73 -2.56
N VAL A 17 10.54 -5.39 -1.79
CA VAL A 17 10.02 -4.02 -1.77
C VAL A 17 11.02 -3.18 -0.98
N LEU A 18 11.79 -2.33 -1.68
CA LEU A 18 12.81 -1.45 -1.08
C LEU A 18 12.26 -0.04 -0.84
N GLY A 19 11.13 0.31 -1.47
CA GLY A 19 10.45 1.59 -1.28
C GLY A 19 8.98 1.52 -1.65
N LEU A 20 8.20 2.42 -1.05
CA LEU A 20 6.77 2.54 -1.30
C LEU A 20 6.41 3.99 -1.58
N THR A 21 5.54 4.21 -2.56
CA THR A 21 4.92 5.52 -2.81
C THR A 21 3.46 5.48 -2.37
N VAL A 22 3.10 6.30 -1.39
CA VAL A 22 1.73 6.44 -0.89
C VAL A 22 1.09 7.61 -1.63
N LEU A 23 0.06 7.32 -2.42
CA LEU A 23 -0.79 8.31 -3.04
C LEU A 23 -1.90 8.70 -2.05
N TYR A 24 -1.99 9.99 -1.75
CA TYR A 24 -2.97 10.53 -0.81
C TYR A 24 -3.72 11.71 -1.42
N ASP A 25 -4.98 11.90 -1.05
CA ASP A 25 -5.72 13.10 -1.42
C ASP A 25 -5.30 14.29 -0.55
N ALA A 26 -4.72 15.32 -1.15
CA ALA A 26 -4.30 16.54 -0.45
C ALA A 26 -5.47 17.47 -0.08
N SER A 27 -6.65 17.26 -0.65
CA SER A 27 -7.88 18.01 -0.32
C SER A 27 -8.69 17.38 0.81
N CYS A 28 -8.33 16.16 1.23
CA CYS A 28 -8.98 15.45 2.33
C CYS A 28 -8.21 15.65 3.66
N SER A 29 -8.89 16.19 4.68
CA SER A 29 -8.29 16.45 6.00
C SER A 29 -7.85 15.18 6.73
N LEU A 30 -8.58 14.08 6.57
CA LEU A 30 -8.21 12.78 7.12
C LEU A 30 -6.95 12.24 6.42
N CYS A 31 -6.89 12.29 5.09
CA CYS A 31 -5.73 11.83 4.32
C CYS A 31 -4.47 12.62 4.66
N THR A 32 -4.58 13.94 4.82
CA THR A 32 -3.45 14.79 5.22
C THR A 32 -3.02 14.48 6.66
N PHE A 33 -3.94 14.36 7.62
CA PHE A 33 -3.59 13.93 8.98
C PHE A 33 -2.83 12.59 9.01
N LEU A 34 -3.30 11.60 8.24
CA LEU A 34 -2.68 10.29 8.16
C LEU A 34 -1.30 10.34 7.49
N ARG A 35 -1.14 11.15 6.45
CA ARG A 35 0.17 11.46 5.83
C ARG A 35 1.15 11.98 6.88
N ASP A 36 0.74 12.95 7.71
CA ASP A 36 1.59 13.51 8.77
C ASP A 36 2.00 12.44 9.76
N TRP A 37 1.03 11.65 10.19
CA TRP A 37 1.28 10.55 11.12
C TRP A 37 2.29 9.55 10.53
N LEU A 38 2.10 9.11 9.28
CA LEU A 38 3.02 8.21 8.57
C LEU A 38 4.43 8.77 8.47
N SER A 39 4.56 10.07 8.15
CA SER A 39 5.88 10.73 8.01
C SER A 39 6.66 10.80 9.33
N LYS A 40 5.98 10.75 10.48
CA LYS A 40 6.57 10.84 11.81
C LYS A 40 6.95 9.48 12.39
N GLN A 41 6.49 8.38 11.79
CA GLN A 41 6.80 7.03 12.28
C GLN A 41 8.22 6.61 11.88
N PRO A 42 8.92 5.80 12.70
CA PRO A 42 10.18 5.19 12.29
C PRO A 42 9.96 4.18 11.14
N GLN A 43 10.55 4.44 9.97
CA GLN A 43 10.35 3.64 8.76
C GLN A 43 11.45 2.57 8.62
N LEU A 44 11.04 1.33 8.37
CA LEU A 44 11.91 0.24 7.92
C LEU A 44 11.99 0.18 6.39
N VAL A 45 10.91 0.59 5.72
CA VAL A 45 10.85 0.76 4.26
C VAL A 45 10.44 2.21 4.00
N PRO A 46 11.25 2.99 3.26
CA PRO A 46 10.95 4.39 2.98
C PRO A 46 9.57 4.59 2.33
N LEU A 47 8.80 5.52 2.88
CA LEU A 47 7.52 5.98 2.34
C LEU A 47 7.71 7.32 1.63
N ARG A 48 7.50 7.34 0.31
CA ARG A 48 7.37 8.56 -0.49
C ARG A 48 5.90 8.97 -0.53
N LEU A 49 5.57 10.15 0.00
CA LEU A 49 4.19 10.63 0.06
C LEU A 49 3.94 11.59 -1.11
N VAL A 50 2.98 11.28 -1.98
CA VAL A 50 2.69 12.06 -3.19
C VAL A 50 1.19 12.36 -3.25
N PRO A 51 0.78 13.62 -3.48
CA PRO A 51 -0.62 13.94 -3.71
C PRO A 51 -1.15 13.22 -4.96
N ALA A 52 -2.21 12.42 -4.82
CA ALA A 52 -2.75 11.55 -5.88
C ALA A 52 -3.20 12.35 -7.12
N GLY A 53 -3.75 13.55 -6.92
CA GLY A 53 -4.18 14.45 -8.00
C GLY A 53 -3.08 15.31 -8.63
N SER A 54 -1.82 15.16 -8.23
CA SER A 54 -0.72 15.99 -8.74
C SER A 54 -0.17 15.52 -10.09
N GLU A 55 0.44 16.44 -10.83
CA GLU A 55 1.23 16.11 -12.04
C GLU A 55 2.38 15.15 -11.74
N GLN A 56 2.96 15.23 -10.53
CA GLN A 56 3.98 14.28 -10.09
C GLN A 56 3.44 12.86 -10.04
N ALA A 57 2.23 12.64 -9.51
CA ALA A 57 1.61 11.32 -9.49
C ALA A 57 1.38 10.80 -10.91
N ARG A 58 0.90 11.65 -11.83
CA ARG A 58 0.69 11.31 -13.24
C ARG A 58 1.97 10.94 -13.96
N ALA A 59 3.05 11.66 -13.69
CA ALA A 59 4.36 11.38 -14.28
C ALA A 59 4.97 10.08 -13.73
N LEU A 60 4.85 9.82 -12.42
CA LEU A 60 5.39 8.61 -11.81
C LEU A 60 4.59 7.35 -12.18
N PHE A 61 3.26 7.48 -12.30
CA PHE A 61 2.36 6.33 -12.48
C PHE A 61 1.32 6.56 -13.58
N PRO A 62 1.73 6.76 -14.84
CA PRO A 62 0.83 7.14 -15.93
C PRO A 62 -0.22 6.09 -16.28
N ALA A 63 -0.01 4.83 -15.86
CA ALA A 63 -0.95 3.73 -16.10
C ALA A 63 -2.05 3.61 -15.03
N LEU A 64 -2.01 4.40 -13.95
CA LEU A 64 -3.04 4.37 -12.92
C LEU A 64 -4.28 5.18 -13.32
N ASP A 65 -5.45 4.70 -12.91
CA ASP A 65 -6.64 5.54 -12.86
C ASP A 65 -6.52 6.54 -11.71
N HIS A 66 -6.06 7.75 -12.02
CA HIS A 66 -5.86 8.81 -11.03
C HIS A 66 -7.13 9.27 -10.35
N ARG A 67 -8.31 9.07 -10.95
CA ARG A 67 -9.57 9.40 -10.26
C ARG A 67 -9.83 8.40 -9.15
N ALA A 68 -9.69 7.10 -9.43
CA ALA A 68 -9.84 6.05 -8.43
C ALA A 68 -8.85 6.19 -7.27
N THR A 69 -7.64 6.72 -7.51
CA THR A 69 -6.66 6.97 -6.43
C THR A 69 -7.04 8.09 -5.45
N LEU A 70 -8.07 8.89 -5.76
CA LEU A 70 -8.64 9.89 -4.85
C LEU A 70 -9.75 9.31 -3.98
N ASP A 71 -10.44 8.26 -4.45
CA ASP A 71 -11.55 7.63 -3.73
C ASP A 71 -11.06 6.72 -2.59
N GLU A 72 -9.88 6.11 -2.77
CA GLU A 72 -9.28 5.23 -1.78
C GLU A 72 -7.74 5.33 -1.74
N ILE A 73 -7.17 5.05 -0.56
CA ILE A 73 -5.71 5.02 -0.39
C ILE A 73 -5.08 4.02 -1.36
N THR A 74 -4.06 4.49 -2.09
CA THR A 74 -3.31 3.68 -3.05
C THR A 74 -1.83 3.74 -2.71
N VAL A 75 -1.16 2.59 -2.69
CA VAL A 75 0.27 2.47 -2.42
C VAL A 75 0.93 1.70 -3.55
N VAL A 76 2.02 2.23 -4.10
CA VAL A 76 2.78 1.61 -5.18
C VAL A 76 4.16 1.19 -4.68
N GLY A 77 4.51 -0.08 -4.85
CA GLY A 77 5.86 -0.59 -4.61
C GLY A 77 6.81 -0.26 -5.76
N ASP A 78 8.09 -0.19 -5.45
CA ASP A 78 9.18 0.01 -6.43
C ASP A 78 9.28 -1.07 -7.51
N GLY A 79 8.76 -2.28 -7.24
CA GLY A 79 8.60 -3.34 -8.23
C GLY A 79 7.32 -3.23 -9.09
N GLY A 80 6.55 -2.14 -8.97
CA GLY A 80 5.29 -1.93 -9.70
C GLY A 80 4.05 -2.55 -9.05
N GLN A 81 4.18 -3.09 -7.83
CA GLN A 81 3.03 -3.61 -7.07
C GLN A 81 2.06 -2.48 -6.74
N VAL A 82 0.75 -2.70 -6.87
CA VAL A 82 -0.27 -1.71 -6.53
C VAL A 82 -1.19 -2.28 -5.46
N TYR A 83 -1.24 -1.62 -4.31
CA TYR A 83 -2.09 -1.94 -3.18
C TYR A 83 -3.16 -0.88 -3.02
N ARG A 84 -4.39 -1.30 -2.70
CA ARG A 84 -5.56 -0.43 -2.55
C ARG A 84 -6.33 -0.74 -1.27
N GLY A 85 -7.08 0.24 -0.76
CA GLY A 85 -7.97 0.08 0.39
C GLY A 85 -7.26 -0.53 1.61
N ALA A 86 -7.83 -1.60 2.17
CA ALA A 86 -7.28 -2.28 3.35
C ALA A 86 -5.86 -2.83 3.12
N ALA A 87 -5.55 -3.32 1.91
CA ALA A 87 -4.21 -3.85 1.61
C ALA A 87 -3.15 -2.73 1.63
N ALA A 88 -3.49 -1.55 1.11
CA ALA A 88 -2.62 -0.37 1.19
C ALA A 88 -2.31 0.01 2.64
N TRP A 89 -3.32 -0.03 3.53
CA TRP A 89 -3.11 0.20 4.97
C TRP A 89 -2.17 -0.81 5.60
N VAL A 90 -2.36 -2.10 5.34
CA VAL A 90 -1.50 -3.16 5.86
C VAL A 90 -0.06 -2.98 5.39
N VAL A 91 0.15 -2.60 4.12
CA VAL A 91 1.48 -2.33 3.56
C VAL A 91 2.12 -1.09 4.17
N CYS A 92 1.36 -0.01 4.38
CA CYS A 92 1.83 1.16 5.13
C CYS A 92 2.31 0.76 6.53
N LEU A 93 1.52 -0.01 7.29
CA LEU A 93 1.90 -0.46 8.63
C LEU A 93 3.13 -1.38 8.63
N TRP A 94 3.25 -2.26 7.61
CA TRP A 94 4.40 -3.15 7.45
C TRP A 94 5.71 -2.38 7.24
N ALA A 95 5.63 -1.22 6.59
CA ALA A 95 6.77 -0.35 6.36
C ALA A 95 7.29 0.33 7.63
N LEU A 96 6.53 0.36 8.73
CA LEU A 96 6.86 1.09 9.96
C LEU A 96 7.37 0.13 11.03
N ARG A 97 8.47 0.49 11.70
CA ARG A 97 9.17 -0.37 12.68
C ARG A 97 8.25 -0.88 13.78
N GLU A 98 7.51 0.03 14.41
CA GLU A 98 6.65 -0.29 15.56
C GLU A 98 5.36 -1.01 15.15
N HIS A 99 4.91 -0.82 13.90
CA HIS A 99 3.61 -1.32 13.43
C HIS A 99 3.72 -2.61 12.60
N ARG A 100 4.93 -3.02 12.21
CA ARG A 100 5.16 -4.24 11.42
C ARG A 100 4.57 -5.52 12.05
N PRO A 101 4.63 -5.73 13.38
CA PRO A 101 3.96 -6.88 14.01
C PRO A 101 2.43 -6.82 13.90
N LEU A 102 1.83 -5.63 13.90
CA LEU A 102 0.40 -5.46 13.65
C LEU A 102 0.07 -5.78 12.18
N ALA A 103 0.86 -5.28 11.24
CA ALA A 103 0.68 -5.58 9.82
C ALA A 103 0.67 -7.09 9.55
N HIS A 104 1.63 -7.83 10.10
CA HIS A 104 1.68 -9.30 9.96
C HIS A 104 0.42 -9.99 10.49
N ARG A 105 -0.17 -9.52 11.59
CA ARG A 105 -1.44 -10.05 12.11
C ARG A 105 -2.60 -9.76 11.17
N LEU A 106 -2.67 -8.55 10.65
CA LEU A 106 -3.72 -8.11 9.71
C LEU A 106 -3.61 -8.78 8.33
N SER A 107 -2.40 -9.16 7.90
CA SER A 107 -2.18 -9.91 6.65
C SER A 107 -2.68 -11.36 6.69
N THR A 108 -3.14 -11.86 7.84
CA THR A 108 -3.69 -13.23 7.95
C THR A 108 -5.16 -13.29 7.55
N PRO A 109 -5.69 -14.45 7.12
CA PRO A 109 -7.12 -14.62 6.86
C PRO A 109 -8.04 -14.30 8.06
N ALA A 110 -7.51 -14.39 9.29
CA ALA A 110 -8.23 -13.97 10.49
C ALA A 110 -8.20 -12.44 10.65
N GLY A 111 -7.07 -11.79 10.38
CA GLY A 111 -6.93 -10.34 10.37
C GLY A 111 -7.74 -9.65 9.28
N ALA A 112 -7.84 -10.25 8.10
CA ALA A 112 -8.63 -9.74 6.98
C ALA A 112 -10.14 -9.62 7.29
N ARG A 113 -10.68 -10.46 8.19
CA ARG A 113 -12.09 -10.37 8.61
C ARG A 113 -12.38 -9.17 9.52
N LEU A 114 -11.36 -8.63 10.18
CA LEU A 114 -11.47 -7.47 11.05
C LEU A 114 -11.32 -6.13 10.29
N ALA A 115 -10.85 -6.18 9.04
CA ALA A 115 -10.56 -5.02 8.20
C ALA A 115 -11.72 -4.63 7.26
N LYS A 116 -12.93 -5.13 7.52
CA LYS A 116 -14.14 -4.94 6.72
C LYS A 116 -15.15 -4.10 7.50
#